data_AF-A0A5Q4D9Z3-F1
#
_entry.id   AF-A0A5Q4D9Z3-F1
#
_cell.length_a   1.000
_cell.length_b   1.000
_cell.length_c   1.000
_cell.angle_alpha   90.00
_cell.angle_beta   90.00
_cell.angle_gamma   90.00
#
_symmetry.space_group_name_H-M   'P 1'
#
loop_
_entity.id
_entity.type
_entity.pdbx_description
1 polymer ?
#
loop_
_entity_poly.entity_id
_entity_poly.type
_entity_poly.pdbx_seq_one_letter_code
_entity_poly.pdbx_strand_id
1 'polypeptide(L)'
;MPKLPARFGLLPALLLVALPACGTSEEAGTADAATADTMVQVTPAAAVTGDMECFVRGATLAEAANRASPIGQTAFTLDGEQGLFCYGRPSASDRVVMGELVPYGAPWRLGANEATAIHLPVDATVGGVEVDAGSYSLYVVPTESEWTFHINRQVERWGIPIDADVMADDVGTFTRPVAETDAMVETLSVTWEARGASMGHLVLEWENTRIEVPVEARSSGM
;
A
#
# COMPACT_ATOMS: atom_id res chain seq x y z
N MET A 1 0.06 -3.10 -56.45
CA MET A 1 0.65 -4.23 -55.70
C MET A 1 0.85 -3.80 -54.24
N PRO A 2 0.03 -4.29 -53.31
CA PRO A 2 0.51 -4.61 -51.96
C PRO A 2 0.41 -6.13 -51.71
N LYS A 3 1.44 -6.64 -51.06
CA LYS A 3 1.73 -8.05 -50.76
C LYS A 3 0.91 -8.54 -49.56
N LEU A 4 0.45 -9.79 -49.64
CA LEU A 4 -0.03 -10.68 -48.55
C LEU A 4 1.07 -10.90 -47.47
N PRO A 5 0.75 -11.33 -46.22
CA PRO A 5 0.27 -12.70 -45.90
C PRO A 5 -0.78 -12.76 -44.74
N ALA A 6 -1.79 -13.65 -44.79
CA ALA A 6 -1.77 -15.07 -44.42
C ALA A 6 -1.30 -15.38 -42.98
N ARG A 7 -2.26 -15.71 -42.09
CA ARG A 7 -2.09 -16.54 -40.89
C ARG A 7 -3.33 -17.44 -40.77
N PHE A 8 -3.16 -18.76 -40.98
CA PHE A 8 -3.11 -19.81 -39.93
C PHE A 8 -4.42 -19.84 -39.11
N GLY A 9 -5.21 -20.91 -39.04
CA GLY A 9 -4.94 -22.33 -39.21
C GLY A 9 -5.58 -23.07 -38.04
N LEU A 10 -6.58 -23.92 -38.34
CA LEU A 10 -7.07 -25.10 -37.60
C LEU A 10 -7.54 -25.02 -36.11
N LEU A 11 -8.80 -25.46 -35.94
CA LEU A 11 -9.49 -26.12 -34.81
C LEU A 11 -8.65 -27.22 -34.08
N PRO A 12 -8.98 -27.70 -32.85
CA PRO A 12 -10.30 -28.26 -32.45
C PRO A 12 -10.78 -27.95 -31.01
N ALA A 13 -12.09 -27.82 -30.73
CA ALA A 13 -13.01 -28.89 -30.33
C ALA A 13 -12.49 -29.84 -29.23
N LEU A 14 -12.88 -29.58 -27.97
CA LEU A 14 -12.80 -30.51 -26.84
C LEU A 14 -14.10 -30.38 -26.03
N LEU A 15 -15.14 -31.10 -26.45
CA LEU A 15 -15.63 -32.35 -25.85
C LEU A 15 -16.11 -32.19 -24.39
N LEU A 16 -17.38 -31.80 -24.28
CA LEU A 16 -18.24 -32.01 -23.12
C LEU A 16 -18.44 -33.52 -22.90
N VAL A 17 -18.13 -34.02 -21.70
CA VAL A 17 -18.62 -35.32 -21.21
C VAL A 17 -19.25 -35.09 -19.84
N ALA A 18 -20.49 -35.53 -19.71
CA ALA A 18 -21.32 -35.43 -18.53
C ALA A 18 -21.42 -36.79 -17.80
N LEU A 19 -21.92 -36.71 -16.55
CA LEU A 19 -22.58 -37.74 -15.71
C LEU A 19 -21.68 -38.55 -14.74
N PRO A 20 -22.26 -39.22 -13.71
CA PRO A 20 -23.15 -38.69 -12.67
C PRO A 20 -22.90 -39.29 -11.25
N ALA A 21 -23.75 -38.87 -10.31
CA ALA A 21 -24.28 -39.63 -9.15
C ALA A 21 -23.49 -39.67 -7.82
N CYS A 22 -24.12 -39.09 -6.79
CA CYS A 22 -24.68 -39.73 -5.57
C CYS A 22 -24.74 -38.60 -4.51
N GLY A 23 -25.88 -38.03 -4.13
CA GLY A 23 -27.01 -38.69 -3.50
C GLY A 23 -26.87 -38.54 -1.97
N THR A 24 -27.59 -37.59 -1.37
CA THR A 24 -28.45 -37.81 -0.19
C THR A 24 -29.26 -36.55 0.11
N SER A 25 -30.51 -36.83 0.45
CA SER A 25 -31.63 -36.00 0.83
C SER A 25 -31.46 -35.35 2.20
N GLU A 26 -32.28 -34.33 2.49
CA GLU A 26 -32.97 -34.02 3.78
C GLU A 26 -33.11 -32.49 3.90
N GLU A 27 -34.28 -31.91 3.59
CA GLU A 27 -35.49 -31.72 4.41
C GLU A 27 -35.63 -30.21 4.68
N ALA A 28 -36.76 -29.65 4.26
CA ALA A 28 -37.11 -28.25 4.44
C ALA A 28 -37.62 -28.01 5.87
N GLY A 29 -37.16 -26.94 6.51
CA GLY A 29 -37.59 -26.49 7.83
C GLY A 29 -37.84 -24.99 7.84
N THR A 30 -39.03 -24.62 8.25
CA THR A 30 -39.71 -23.31 8.17
C THR A 30 -39.02 -22.19 8.96
N ALA A 31 -39.23 -20.95 8.49
CA ALA A 31 -38.88 -19.71 9.17
C ALA A 31 -39.57 -19.53 10.53
N ASP A 32 -38.89 -18.84 11.46
CA ASP A 32 -39.54 -17.88 12.37
C ASP A 32 -38.52 -16.84 12.88
N ALA A 33 -39.03 -15.68 13.27
CA ALA A 33 -38.32 -14.45 13.52
C ALA A 33 -38.15 -14.13 15.01
N ALA A 34 -37.26 -13.17 15.28
CA ALA A 34 -37.13 -12.36 16.51
C ALA A 34 -36.48 -13.10 17.71
N THR A 35 -35.66 -12.51 18.57
CA THR A 35 -35.47 -11.14 19.06
C THR A 35 -34.04 -10.97 19.61
N ALA A 36 -33.65 -9.72 19.86
CA ALA A 36 -32.35 -9.23 20.27
C ALA A 36 -31.71 -9.93 21.50
N ASP A 37 -30.39 -10.11 21.44
CA ASP A 37 -29.52 -10.01 22.61
C ASP A 37 -28.17 -9.39 22.20
N THR A 38 -27.74 -8.41 22.98
CA THR A 38 -26.52 -7.63 22.80
C THR A 38 -25.33 -8.42 23.33
N MET A 39 -24.42 -8.83 22.44
CA MET A 39 -23.03 -9.07 22.81
C MET A 39 -22.10 -8.48 21.75
N VAL A 40 -21.50 -7.34 22.09
CA VAL A 40 -20.34 -6.80 21.40
C VAL A 40 -19.21 -7.81 21.58
N GLN A 41 -18.94 -8.58 20.53
CA GLN A 41 -17.74 -9.40 20.44
C GLN A 41 -16.55 -8.46 20.36
N VAL A 42 -15.69 -8.48 21.37
CA VAL A 42 -14.33 -7.94 21.26
C VAL A 42 -13.58 -8.89 20.34
N THR A 43 -13.46 -8.53 19.06
CA THR A 43 -12.66 -9.29 18.12
C THR A 43 -11.18 -9.05 18.45
N PRO A 44 -10.36 -10.10 18.58
CA PRO A 44 -8.92 -9.95 18.61
C PRO A 44 -8.42 -9.40 17.28
N ALA A 45 -7.26 -8.73 17.31
CA ALA A 45 -6.54 -8.15 16.18
C ALA A 45 -6.77 -8.94 14.88
N ALA A 46 -7.27 -8.24 13.87
CA ALA A 46 -7.62 -8.81 12.58
C ALA A 46 -6.46 -9.65 12.03
N ALA A 47 -6.74 -10.94 11.81
CA ALA A 47 -5.91 -11.77 10.97
C ALA A 47 -5.89 -11.15 9.56
N VAL A 48 -4.69 -10.82 9.10
CA VAL A 48 -4.40 -10.24 7.78
C VAL A 48 -4.61 -11.34 6.73
N THR A 49 -5.81 -11.41 6.18
CA THR A 49 -6.06 -12.05 4.88
C THR A 49 -7.17 -11.26 4.20
N GLY A 50 -6.81 -10.38 3.27
CA GLY A 50 -7.78 -9.57 2.53
C GLY A 50 -7.09 -8.46 1.74
N ASP A 51 -6.70 -8.82 0.52
CA ASP A 51 -6.38 -7.97 -0.63
C ASP A 51 -5.33 -6.87 -0.41
N MET A 52 -4.17 -7.05 -1.06
CA MET A 52 -3.13 -6.03 -1.21
C MET A 52 -3.65 -4.89 -2.10
N GLU A 53 -4.60 -4.14 -1.58
CA GLU A 53 -5.30 -3.06 -2.24
C GLU A 53 -5.14 -1.79 -1.43
N CYS A 54 -5.04 -0.66 -2.13
CA CYS A 54 -4.99 0.63 -1.45
C CYS A 54 -6.36 0.96 -0.87
N PHE A 55 -6.37 1.23 0.43
CA PHE A 55 -7.53 1.82 1.08
C PHE A 55 -7.89 3.16 0.44
N VAL A 56 -9.18 3.34 0.13
CA VAL A 56 -9.76 4.61 -0.34
C VAL A 56 -11.04 4.87 0.43
N ARG A 57 -11.12 6.02 1.11
CA ARG A 57 -12.28 6.31 1.95
C ARG A 57 -13.48 6.76 1.11
N GLY A 58 -14.55 5.99 1.14
CA GLY A 58 -15.86 6.39 0.59
C GLY A 58 -15.88 6.61 -0.93
N ALA A 59 -14.96 6.01 -1.66
CA ALA A 59 -14.89 6.05 -3.11
C ALA A 59 -14.17 4.79 -3.64
N THR A 60 -14.25 4.57 -4.95
CA THR A 60 -13.49 3.53 -5.66
C THR A 60 -12.07 4.01 -6.00
N LEU A 61 -11.16 3.06 -6.29
CA LEU A 61 -9.82 3.38 -6.81
C LEU A 61 -9.88 4.21 -8.10
N ALA A 62 -10.83 3.92 -8.99
CA ALA A 62 -11.00 4.65 -10.24
C ALA A 62 -11.41 6.12 -10.02
N GLU A 63 -12.31 6.37 -9.06
CA GLU A 63 -12.66 7.75 -8.67
C GLU A 63 -11.49 8.44 -7.98
N ALA A 64 -10.75 7.73 -7.13
CA ALA A 64 -9.58 8.27 -6.45
C ALA A 64 -8.44 8.65 -7.41
N ALA A 65 -8.27 7.91 -8.50
CA ALA A 65 -7.31 8.21 -9.56
C ALA A 65 -7.62 9.52 -10.31
N ASN A 66 -8.85 10.03 -10.23
CA ASN A 66 -9.28 11.27 -10.89
C ASN A 66 -9.27 12.51 -9.95
N ARG A 67 -8.82 12.36 -8.70
CA ARG A 67 -8.71 13.47 -7.73
C ARG A 67 -7.56 14.42 -8.11
N ALA A 68 -7.57 15.64 -7.58
CA ALA A 68 -6.46 16.59 -7.74
C ALA A 68 -5.12 16.06 -7.19
N SER A 69 -5.19 15.20 -6.17
CA SER A 69 -4.06 14.36 -5.74
C SER A 69 -4.48 12.90 -5.96
N PRO A 70 -4.20 12.33 -7.15
CA PRO A 70 -4.59 10.96 -7.49
C PRO A 70 -4.02 9.95 -6.49
N ILE A 71 -4.73 8.84 -6.29
CA ILE A 71 -4.13 7.68 -5.62
C ILE A 71 -3.02 7.08 -6.51
N GLY A 72 -1.86 6.87 -5.92
CA GLY A 72 -0.68 6.25 -6.50
C GLY A 72 -0.47 4.85 -5.93
N GLN A 73 0.08 3.98 -6.78
CA GLN A 73 0.41 2.61 -6.41
C GLN A 73 1.79 2.28 -6.95
N THR A 74 2.63 1.69 -6.10
CA THR A 74 3.94 1.17 -6.46
C THR A 74 3.98 -0.29 -6.05
N ALA A 75 3.74 -1.17 -7.01
CA ALA A 75 3.93 -2.61 -6.81
C ALA A 75 5.42 -2.92 -6.73
N PHE A 76 5.79 -3.84 -5.85
CA PHE A 76 7.16 -4.31 -5.72
C PHE A 76 7.19 -5.84 -5.55
N THR A 77 8.38 -6.42 -5.64
CA THR A 77 8.58 -7.85 -5.37
C THR A 77 9.68 -7.96 -4.34
N LEU A 78 9.42 -8.74 -3.30
CA LEU A 78 10.34 -8.97 -2.19
C LEU A 78 10.33 -10.47 -1.86
N ASP A 79 11.49 -11.10 -1.97
CA ASP A 79 11.68 -12.55 -1.84
C ASP A 79 10.77 -13.41 -2.73
N GLY A 80 10.45 -12.88 -3.92
CA GLY A 80 9.57 -13.55 -4.88
C GLY A 80 8.07 -13.35 -4.65
N GLU A 81 7.69 -12.68 -3.55
CA GLU A 81 6.29 -12.33 -3.27
C GLU A 81 6.00 -10.86 -3.63
N GLN A 82 4.75 -10.57 -4.00
CA GLN A 82 4.35 -9.23 -4.43
C GLN A 82 4.01 -8.36 -3.23
N GLY A 83 4.57 -7.15 -3.19
CA GLY A 83 4.27 -6.09 -2.24
C GLY A 83 3.53 -4.92 -2.92
N LEU A 84 2.88 -4.07 -2.14
CA LEU A 84 2.22 -2.86 -2.66
C LEU A 84 2.47 -1.66 -1.76
N PHE A 85 2.80 -0.53 -2.37
CA PHE A 85 2.89 0.76 -1.69
C PHE A 85 1.84 1.73 -2.24
N CYS A 86 1.04 2.28 -1.33
CA CYS A 86 -0.14 3.10 -1.62
C CYS A 86 0.05 4.50 -1.07
N TYR A 87 -0.13 5.52 -1.90
CA TYR A 87 0.13 6.91 -1.50
C TYR A 87 -0.67 7.89 -2.34
N GLY A 88 -1.12 9.01 -1.75
CA GLY A 88 -1.66 10.11 -2.54
C GLY A 88 -0.54 10.89 -3.24
N ARG A 89 -0.78 11.32 -4.49
CA ARG A 89 0.20 11.99 -5.35
C ARG A 89 -0.10 13.49 -5.53
N PRO A 90 0.14 14.35 -4.52
CA PRO A 90 0.00 15.79 -4.68
C PRO A 90 1.04 16.36 -5.64
N SER A 91 0.66 17.43 -6.36
CA SER A 91 1.56 18.23 -7.19
C SER A 91 2.02 19.49 -6.46
N ALA A 92 3.23 19.98 -6.77
CA ALA A 92 3.77 21.22 -6.25
C ALA A 92 2.92 22.41 -6.72
N SER A 93 2.61 22.45 -8.03
CA SER A 93 1.76 23.46 -8.66
C SER A 93 2.25 24.89 -8.38
N ASP A 94 3.52 25.14 -8.70
CA ASP A 94 4.22 26.41 -8.50
C ASP A 94 4.34 26.88 -7.04
N ARG A 95 4.09 25.99 -6.07
CA ARG A 95 4.27 26.26 -4.64
C ARG A 95 5.58 25.66 -4.15
N VAL A 96 6.20 26.31 -3.16
CA VAL A 96 7.25 25.71 -2.35
C VAL A 96 6.64 24.56 -1.55
N VAL A 97 7.19 23.36 -1.69
CA VAL A 97 6.61 22.18 -1.03
C VAL A 97 7.24 22.00 0.34
N MET A 98 8.55 21.77 0.39
CA MET A 98 9.24 21.47 1.64
C MET A 98 9.50 22.75 2.44
N GLY A 99 9.12 22.75 3.72
CA GLY A 99 9.24 23.90 4.60
C GLY A 99 8.03 24.87 4.55
N GLU A 100 7.17 24.78 3.53
CA GLU A 100 5.92 25.55 3.44
C GLU A 100 4.68 24.65 3.41
N LEU A 101 4.36 24.04 2.27
CA LEU A 101 3.20 23.14 2.15
C LEU A 101 3.31 21.93 3.08
N VAL A 102 4.53 21.40 3.19
CA VAL A 102 4.92 20.37 4.15
C VAL A 102 5.82 21.04 5.19
N PRO A 103 5.28 21.43 6.35
CA PRO A 103 6.04 22.13 7.38
C PRO A 103 7.10 21.23 8.00
N TYR A 104 8.31 21.76 8.19
CA TYR A 104 9.36 21.05 8.91
C TYR A 104 9.07 20.93 10.40
N GLY A 105 9.54 19.85 11.01
CA GLY A 105 9.39 19.56 12.44
C GLY A 105 7.96 19.19 12.85
N ALA A 106 7.05 19.01 11.90
CA ALA A 106 5.66 18.62 12.16
C ALA A 106 5.32 17.28 11.49
N PRO A 107 4.56 16.40 12.15
CA PRO A 107 4.07 15.16 11.57
C PRO A 107 3.25 15.37 10.29
N TRP A 108 3.53 14.58 9.27
CA TRP A 108 2.86 14.58 7.98
C TRP A 108 2.58 13.14 7.50
N ARG A 109 1.44 12.94 6.83
CA ARG A 109 0.98 11.64 6.30
C ARG A 109 1.72 11.14 5.06
N LEU A 110 2.85 11.75 4.70
CA LEU A 110 3.65 11.36 3.54
C LEU A 110 2.83 11.29 2.24
N GLY A 111 1.93 12.26 2.03
CA GLY A 111 1.05 12.30 0.86
C GLY A 111 -0.20 13.16 1.07
N ALA A 112 -1.19 12.90 0.24
CA ALA A 112 -2.51 13.55 0.28
C ALA A 112 -3.64 12.52 0.41
N ASN A 113 -4.80 12.97 0.89
CA ASN A 113 -6.01 12.15 1.07
C ASN A 113 -5.83 11.04 2.13
N GLU A 114 -5.71 9.78 1.70
CA GLU A 114 -5.51 8.63 2.58
C GLU A 114 -4.11 8.62 3.23
N ALA A 115 -3.96 7.87 4.32
CA ALA A 115 -2.64 7.60 4.89
C ALA A 115 -1.80 6.80 3.88
N THR A 116 -0.53 7.17 3.73
CA THR A 116 0.41 6.39 2.93
C THR A 116 0.63 5.03 3.61
N ALA A 117 0.52 3.95 2.85
CA ALA A 117 0.55 2.59 3.37
C ALA A 117 1.51 1.70 2.58
N ILE A 118 2.16 0.78 3.28
CA ILE A 118 2.96 -0.31 2.73
C ILE A 118 2.33 -1.64 3.12
N HIS A 119 2.12 -2.50 2.12
CA HIS A 119 1.64 -3.86 2.25
C HIS A 119 2.83 -4.79 1.99
N LEU A 120 3.37 -5.35 3.07
CA LEU A 120 4.52 -6.25 3.07
C LEU A 120 4.04 -7.69 2.94
N PRO A 121 4.52 -8.45 1.93
CA PRO A 121 4.10 -9.83 1.73
C PRO A 121 4.77 -10.81 2.71
N VAL A 122 5.96 -10.46 3.19
CA VAL A 122 6.80 -11.27 4.06
C VAL A 122 7.28 -10.44 5.23
N ASP A 123 7.75 -11.10 6.29
CA ASP A 123 8.46 -10.42 7.38
C ASP A 123 9.64 -9.66 6.78
N ALA A 124 9.82 -8.41 7.21
CA ALA A 124 10.80 -7.52 6.58
C ALA A 124 11.42 -6.56 7.59
N THR A 125 12.50 -5.90 7.18
CA THR A 125 12.91 -4.64 7.77
C THR A 125 12.47 -3.50 6.85
N VAL A 126 11.96 -2.42 7.43
CA VAL A 126 11.67 -1.17 6.72
C VAL A 126 12.50 -0.07 7.38
N GLY A 127 13.44 0.50 6.64
CA GLY A 127 14.38 1.47 7.20
C GLY A 127 15.26 0.90 8.32
N GLY A 128 15.39 -0.43 8.40
CA GLY A 128 16.09 -1.14 9.49
C GLY A 128 15.22 -1.51 10.69
N VAL A 129 13.93 -1.13 10.71
CA VAL A 129 12.98 -1.57 11.74
C VAL A 129 12.36 -2.90 11.33
N GLU A 130 12.46 -3.91 12.19
CA GLU A 130 11.83 -5.21 11.97
C GLU A 130 10.30 -5.13 12.12
N VAL A 131 9.59 -5.65 11.12
CA VAL A 131 8.14 -5.76 11.11
C VAL A 131 7.74 -7.11 10.52
N ASP A 132 6.64 -7.66 11.01
CA ASP A 132 6.06 -8.88 10.45
C ASP A 132 5.31 -8.57 9.15
N ALA A 133 5.08 -9.58 8.32
CA ALA A 133 4.24 -9.48 7.13
C ALA A 133 2.89 -8.83 7.48
N GLY A 134 2.44 -7.88 6.67
CA GLY A 134 1.24 -7.13 6.95
C GLY A 134 1.23 -5.73 6.37
N SER A 135 0.23 -4.96 6.79
CA SER A 135 -0.01 -3.61 6.29
C SER A 135 0.32 -2.59 7.37
N TYR A 136 1.05 -1.54 6.98
CA TYR A 136 1.45 -0.47 7.88
C TYR A 136 1.27 0.89 7.22
N SER A 137 0.88 1.90 7.99
CA SER A 137 0.95 3.29 7.54
C SER A 137 2.33 3.89 7.82
N LEU A 138 2.75 4.80 6.95
CA LEU A 138 3.97 5.59 7.13
C LEU A 138 3.61 7.06 7.36
N TYR A 139 4.05 7.59 8.49
CA TYR A 139 4.07 9.01 8.77
C TYR A 139 5.51 9.50 8.79
N VAL A 140 5.72 10.79 8.54
CA VAL A 140 7.04 11.41 8.58
C VAL A 140 7.04 12.71 9.36
N VAL A 141 8.16 13.00 10.03
CA VAL A 141 8.51 14.32 10.52
C VAL A 141 9.69 14.80 9.70
N PRO A 142 9.48 15.66 8.69
CA PRO A 142 10.54 16.11 7.81
C PRO A 142 11.34 17.26 8.44
N THR A 143 12.63 17.29 8.12
CA THR A 143 13.51 18.45 8.30
C THR A 143 14.20 18.76 6.96
N GLU A 144 15.03 19.80 6.92
CA GLU A 144 15.84 20.14 5.74
C GLU A 144 16.83 19.02 5.37
N SER A 145 17.40 18.31 6.35
CA SER A 145 18.49 17.36 6.12
C SER A 145 18.12 15.89 6.27
N GLU A 146 17.09 15.58 7.06
CA GLU A 146 16.65 14.21 7.30
C GLU A 146 15.16 14.13 7.63
N TRP A 147 14.56 12.99 7.35
CA TRP A 147 13.17 12.70 7.72
C TRP A 147 13.15 11.58 8.74
N THR A 148 12.37 11.78 9.82
CA THR A 148 12.04 10.69 10.75
C THR A 148 10.77 10.02 10.27
N PHE A 149 10.86 8.73 9.98
CA PHE A 149 9.75 7.89 9.59
C PHE A 149 9.17 7.18 10.80
N HIS A 150 7.85 7.04 10.80
CA HIS A 150 7.05 6.36 11.80
C HIS A 150 6.28 5.25 11.09
N ILE A 151 6.53 4.00 11.48
CA ILE A 151 5.78 2.84 11.00
C ILE A 151 4.63 2.62 11.98
N ASN A 152 3.40 2.64 11.51
CA ASN A 152 2.21 2.68 12.35
C ASN A 152 1.19 1.61 11.96
N ARG A 153 0.46 1.06 12.95
CA ARG A 153 -0.52 -0.02 12.72
C ARG A 153 -1.86 0.44 12.12
N GLN A 154 -2.17 1.74 12.16
CA GLN A 154 -3.46 2.28 11.71
C GLN A 154 -3.47 2.54 10.19
N VAL A 155 -3.74 1.51 9.40
CA VAL A 155 -3.72 1.56 7.91
C VAL A 155 -4.91 2.24 7.24
N GLU A 156 -6.08 2.24 7.88
CA GLU A 156 -7.31 2.82 7.31
C GLU A 156 -7.60 4.23 7.88
N ARG A 157 -6.56 4.95 8.29
CA ARG A 157 -6.73 6.28 8.88
C ARG A 157 -6.88 7.35 7.80
N TRP A 158 -7.76 8.31 8.07
CA TRP A 158 -7.91 9.53 7.30
C TRP A 158 -7.87 10.76 8.22
N GLY A 159 -7.22 11.83 7.77
CA GLY A 159 -7.33 13.16 8.38
C GLY A 159 -6.03 13.70 9.00
N ILE A 160 -6.10 14.96 9.40
CA ILE A 160 -5.08 15.70 10.15
C ILE A 160 -5.75 16.30 11.40
N PRO A 161 -5.01 16.54 12.49
CA PRO A 161 -3.56 16.36 12.66
C PRO A 161 -3.14 14.90 12.86
N ILE A 162 -1.85 14.64 12.67
CA ILE A 162 -1.18 13.45 13.19
C ILE A 162 -0.61 13.85 14.55
N ASP A 163 -1.37 13.54 15.61
CA ASP A 163 -1.06 13.85 17.00
C ASP A 163 -0.47 12.65 17.76
N ALA A 164 -0.18 12.86 19.05
CA ALA A 164 0.41 11.85 19.91
C ALA A 164 -0.43 10.58 20.05
N ASP A 165 -1.76 10.68 19.95
CA ASP A 165 -2.65 9.51 20.03
C ASP A 165 -2.53 8.65 18.76
N VAL A 166 -2.25 9.26 17.60
CA VAL A 166 -1.93 8.51 16.37
C VAL A 166 -0.61 7.77 16.51
N MET A 167 0.41 8.49 16.98
CA MET A 167 1.77 7.98 17.09
C MET A 167 1.92 6.94 18.20
N ALA A 168 0.96 6.84 19.12
CA ALA A 168 0.93 5.80 20.15
C ALA A 168 0.86 4.37 19.57
N ASP A 169 0.37 4.22 18.34
CA ASP A 169 0.31 2.95 17.61
C ASP A 169 1.52 2.71 16.68
N ASP A 170 2.59 3.50 16.85
CA ASP A 170 3.86 3.29 16.14
C ASP A 170 4.52 1.98 16.60
N VAL A 171 4.94 1.16 15.64
CA VAL A 171 5.73 -0.06 15.89
C VAL A 171 7.23 0.20 15.86
N GLY A 172 7.65 1.32 15.28
CA GLY A 172 9.04 1.74 15.27
C GLY A 172 9.27 3.01 14.46
N THR A 173 10.46 3.55 14.62
CA THR A 173 10.90 4.77 13.94
C THR A 173 12.30 4.58 13.37
N PHE A 174 12.58 5.27 12.27
CA PHE A 174 13.91 5.32 11.66
C PHE A 174 14.11 6.66 10.98
N THR A 175 15.37 7.08 10.81
CA THR A 175 15.69 8.31 10.08
C THR A 175 16.31 8.01 8.73
N ARG A 176 16.04 8.86 7.73
CA ARG A 176 16.68 8.81 6.41
C ARG A 176 17.13 10.20 5.98
N PRO A 177 18.34 10.34 5.43
CA PRO A 177 18.85 11.62 4.96
C PRO A 177 18.11 12.06 3.69
N VAL A 178 17.92 13.37 3.57
CA VAL A 178 17.48 14.04 2.34
C VAL A 178 18.65 14.09 1.37
N ALA A 179 18.41 13.64 0.14
CA ALA A 179 19.24 13.94 -1.01
C ALA A 179 18.50 14.92 -1.93
N GLU A 180 19.25 15.62 -2.78
CA GLU A 180 18.67 16.47 -3.82
C GLU A 180 18.40 15.65 -5.10
N THR A 181 17.33 15.98 -5.81
CA THR A 181 17.08 15.46 -7.16
C THR A 181 17.84 16.26 -8.22
N ASP A 182 18.17 15.63 -9.35
CA ASP A 182 18.83 16.30 -10.48
C ASP A 182 17.94 17.35 -11.16
N ALA A 183 16.62 17.17 -11.07
CA ALA A 183 15.61 18.06 -11.63
C ALA A 183 14.39 18.10 -10.71
N MET A 184 13.63 19.20 -10.78
CA MET A 184 12.40 19.36 -10.02
C MET A 184 11.37 18.28 -10.41
N VAL A 185 10.85 17.59 -9.40
CA VAL A 185 9.80 16.58 -9.53
C VAL A 185 8.46 17.22 -9.17
N GLU A 186 7.61 17.46 -10.17
CA GLU A 186 6.36 18.20 -10.00
C GLU A 186 5.35 17.50 -9.07
N THR A 187 5.23 16.18 -9.17
CA THR A 187 4.24 15.39 -8.43
C THR A 187 4.96 14.37 -7.57
N LEU A 188 4.56 14.24 -6.29
CA LEU A 188 5.10 13.21 -5.41
C LEU A 188 5.06 11.85 -6.10
N SER A 189 6.24 11.24 -6.20
CA SER A 189 6.46 9.96 -6.85
C SER A 189 7.16 9.03 -5.88
N VAL A 190 6.74 7.77 -5.88
CA VAL A 190 7.43 6.70 -5.18
C VAL A 190 7.68 5.57 -6.16
N THR A 191 8.93 5.15 -6.30
CA THR A 191 9.33 4.04 -7.18
C THR A 191 9.96 2.93 -6.35
N TRP A 192 9.98 1.72 -6.91
CA TRP A 192 10.71 0.59 -6.33
C TRP A 192 11.99 0.36 -7.12
N GLU A 193 13.13 0.41 -6.44
CA GLU A 193 14.44 0.06 -6.97
C GLU A 193 14.93 -1.24 -6.34
N ALA A 194 14.73 -2.36 -7.04
CA ALA A 194 15.19 -3.66 -6.57
C ALA A 194 16.72 -3.71 -6.41
N ARG A 195 17.19 -4.34 -5.34
CA ARG A 195 18.60 -4.53 -4.99
C ARG A 195 18.86 -6.01 -4.66
N GLY A 196 18.47 -6.87 -5.59
CA GLY A 196 18.45 -8.32 -5.42
C GLY A 196 17.03 -8.85 -5.22
N ALA A 197 16.91 -10.14 -4.90
CA ALA A 197 15.61 -10.79 -4.72
C ALA A 197 14.97 -10.41 -3.36
N SER A 198 15.77 -10.31 -2.31
CA SER A 198 15.32 -10.11 -0.93
C SER A 198 15.42 -8.67 -0.45
N MET A 199 15.80 -7.71 -1.30
CA MET A 199 15.98 -6.32 -0.88
C MET A 199 15.71 -5.34 -2.02
N GLY A 200 15.23 -4.15 -1.67
CA GLY A 200 15.15 -3.02 -2.58
C GLY A 200 14.81 -1.73 -1.82
N HIS A 201 14.81 -0.61 -2.53
CA HIS A 201 14.54 0.69 -1.96
C HIS A 201 13.21 1.23 -2.51
N LEU A 202 12.35 1.74 -1.62
CA LEU A 202 11.31 2.68 -2.01
C LEU A 202 11.97 4.05 -2.15
N VAL A 203 11.91 4.63 -3.34
CA VAL A 203 12.53 5.93 -3.64
C VAL A 203 11.44 6.96 -3.79
N LEU A 204 11.39 7.88 -2.83
CA LEU A 204 10.41 8.96 -2.76
C LEU A 204 11.04 10.24 -3.30
N GLU A 205 10.36 10.89 -4.24
CA GLU A 205 10.82 12.12 -4.86
C GLU A 205 9.68 13.12 -5.00
N TRP A 206 9.92 14.37 -4.60
CA TRP A 206 9.01 15.50 -4.80
C TRP A 206 9.76 16.82 -4.67
N GLU A 207 9.45 17.79 -5.54
CA GLU A 207 10.22 19.03 -5.67
C GLU A 207 11.70 18.70 -5.92
N ASN A 208 12.61 19.18 -5.09
CA ASN A 208 14.03 18.88 -5.12
C ASN A 208 14.46 17.88 -4.04
N THR A 209 13.52 17.21 -3.40
CA THR A 209 13.78 16.26 -2.31
C THR A 209 13.72 14.82 -2.81
N ARG A 210 14.73 14.03 -2.43
CA ARG A 210 14.81 12.59 -2.65
C ARG A 210 15.11 11.86 -1.35
N ILE A 211 14.33 10.82 -1.06
CA ILE A 211 14.54 9.91 0.07
C ILE A 211 14.52 8.48 -0.42
N GLU A 212 15.51 7.69 -0.03
CA GLU A 212 15.46 6.23 -0.21
C GLU A 212 15.12 5.56 1.11
N VAL A 213 14.15 4.64 1.10
CA VAL A 213 13.80 3.80 2.26
C VAL A 213 14.13 2.34 1.90
N PRO A 214 15.15 1.72 2.53
CA PRO A 214 15.47 0.32 2.30
C PRO A 214 14.39 -0.58 2.87
N VAL A 215 14.03 -1.62 2.13
CA VAL A 215 13.13 -2.70 2.54
C VAL A 215 13.81 -4.02 2.24
N GLU A 216 13.98 -4.87 3.26
CA GLU A 216 14.69 -6.15 3.15
C GLU A 216 13.88 -7.27 3.79
N ALA A 217 13.69 -8.38 3.08
CA ALA A 217 13.04 -9.57 3.61
C ALA A 217 13.83 -10.13 4.78
N ARG A 218 13.14 -10.48 5.87
CA ARG A 218 13.70 -11.27 6.94
C ARG A 218 13.42 -12.72 6.62
N SER A 219 14.48 -13.53 6.58
CA SER A 219 14.31 -14.98 6.48
C SER A 219 13.52 -15.45 7.70
N SER A 220 12.26 -15.86 7.51
CA SER A 220 11.51 -16.56 8.54
C SER A 220 12.30 -17.83 8.85
N GLY A 221 12.84 -17.91 10.06
CA GLY A 221 13.73 -19.00 10.47
C GLY A 221 13.11 -20.37 10.17
N MET A 222 13.89 -21.19 9.48
CA MET A 222 13.59 -22.59 9.17
C MET A 222 13.49 -23.44 10.44
#